data_AF-A0A813G5V5-F1
#
_entry.id   AF-A0A813G5V5-F1
#
_cell.length_a   1.000
_cell.length_b   1.000
_cell.length_c   1.000
_cell.angle_alpha   90.00
_cell.angle_beta   90.00
_cell.angle_gamma   90.00
#
_symmetry.space_group_name_H-M   'P 1'
#
loop_
_entity.id
_entity.type
_entity.pdbx_description
1 polymer ?
#
loop_
_entity_poly.entity_id
_entity_poly.type
_entity_poly.pdbx_seq_one_letter_code
_entity_poly.pdbx_strand_id
1 'polypeptide(L)'
;VVVGRSSTFNSLDGPPSVFRRRKLEPRHMDPFRLRLHSWISWYGFDLIIGCFIVFNALTIGLETERSTRLPPGCSETCDCPSSQMDLCEQAPLWIGVCDYLFFIIYLAELLLRIYTYSFGVFSSHLVKLELFMVVLTGADLVVRQLG
;
A
#
# COMPACT_ATOMS: atom_id res chain seq x y z
N VAL A 1 -72.00 -15.73 -10.70
CA VAL A 1 -70.97 -16.72 -10.35
C VAL A 1 -69.88 -16.69 -11.41
N VAL A 2 -68.79 -15.96 -11.16
CA VAL A 2 -67.44 -16.23 -11.72
C VAL A 2 -66.48 -15.67 -10.67
N VAL A 3 -65.90 -16.56 -9.87
CA VAL A 3 -64.81 -16.26 -8.93
C VAL A 3 -63.54 -16.75 -9.59
N GLY A 4 -62.76 -15.82 -10.14
CA GLY A 4 -61.43 -16.08 -10.69
C GLY A 4 -60.37 -15.47 -9.78
N ARG A 5 -59.79 -16.29 -8.89
CA ARG A 5 -58.55 -15.99 -8.16
C ARG A 5 -57.41 -15.94 -9.17
N SER A 6 -56.72 -14.80 -9.27
CA SER A 6 -55.44 -14.72 -9.96
C SER A 6 -54.35 -14.45 -8.94
N SER A 7 -53.47 -15.43 -8.81
CA SER A 7 -52.36 -15.51 -7.87
C SER A 7 -51.29 -14.48 -8.21
N THR A 8 -50.98 -13.58 -7.28
CA THR A 8 -49.81 -12.70 -7.37
C THR A 8 -48.55 -13.52 -7.10
N PHE A 9 -47.80 -13.72 -8.19
CA PHE A 9 -46.50 -14.38 -8.25
C PHE A 9 -45.43 -13.45 -7.64
N ASN A 10 -44.72 -13.95 -6.63
CA ASN A 10 -43.58 -13.27 -6.01
C ASN A 10 -42.44 -13.13 -7.03
N SER A 11 -42.20 -11.91 -7.52
CA SER A 11 -40.99 -11.59 -8.28
C SER A 11 -39.89 -11.23 -7.28
N LEU A 12 -39.00 -12.19 -7.08
CA LEU A 12 -37.85 -12.15 -6.18
C LEU A 12 -36.60 -11.87 -7.01
N ASP A 13 -36.54 -10.69 -7.64
CA ASP A 13 -35.37 -10.21 -8.39
C ASP A 13 -35.04 -8.77 -7.99
N GLY A 14 -34.51 -8.64 -6.78
CA GLY A 14 -33.77 -7.44 -6.41
C GLY A 14 -32.40 -7.46 -7.08
N PRO A 15 -31.97 -6.39 -7.78
CA PRO A 15 -30.65 -6.35 -8.40
C PRO A 15 -29.55 -6.54 -7.34
N PRO A 16 -28.41 -7.18 -7.70
CA PRO A 16 -27.30 -7.38 -6.79
C PRO A 16 -26.89 -6.03 -6.21
N SER A 17 -26.87 -5.99 -4.87
CA SER A 17 -26.61 -4.83 -4.05
C SER A 17 -25.40 -4.04 -4.55
N VAL A 18 -25.70 -3.00 -5.33
CA VAL A 18 -24.82 -1.88 -5.61
C VAL A 18 -24.21 -1.47 -4.29
N PHE A 19 -22.88 -1.57 -4.23
CA PHE A 19 -22.01 -1.13 -3.15
C PHE A 19 -22.58 0.13 -2.50
N ARG A 20 -23.33 -0.04 -1.40
CA ARG A 20 -23.98 1.05 -0.69
C ARG A 20 -22.86 1.81 -0.01
N ARG A 21 -22.24 2.76 -0.74
CA ARG A 21 -21.39 3.79 -0.16
C ARG A 21 -22.20 4.38 0.98
N ARG A 22 -21.91 3.97 2.22
CA ARG A 22 -22.39 4.70 3.38
C ARG A 22 -21.84 6.09 3.17
N LYS A 23 -22.70 7.03 2.81
CA LYS A 23 -22.42 8.45 2.94
C LYS A 23 -22.15 8.62 4.43
N LEU A 24 -20.87 8.56 4.82
CA LEU A 24 -20.44 8.99 6.12
C LEU A 24 -20.92 10.44 6.21
N GLU A 25 -21.98 10.68 6.99
CA GLU A 25 -22.45 12.02 7.26
C GLU A 25 -21.27 12.81 7.83
N PRO A 26 -20.82 13.89 7.16
CA PRO A 26 -19.69 14.67 7.65
C PRO A 26 -20.15 15.42 8.90
N ARG A 27 -19.96 14.82 10.08
CA ARG A 27 -19.92 15.56 11.35
C ARG A 27 -18.89 16.67 11.17
N HIS A 28 -19.34 17.92 11.30
CA HIS A 28 -18.57 19.17 11.23
C HIS A 28 -17.09 18.98 10.90
N MET A 29 -16.77 18.88 9.61
CA MET A 29 -15.39 18.81 9.15
C MET A 29 -14.80 20.22 9.13
N ASP A 30 -13.66 20.39 9.79
CA ASP A 30 -12.89 21.63 9.72
C ASP A 30 -12.61 22.01 8.26
N PRO A 31 -12.60 23.31 7.92
CA PRO A 31 -12.34 23.77 6.55
C PRO A 31 -11.00 23.27 5.99
N PHE A 32 -10.03 23.00 6.87
CA PHE A 32 -8.76 22.39 6.52
C PHE A 32 -8.91 20.92 6.07
N ARG A 33 -9.74 20.13 6.77
CA ARG A 33 -10.01 18.73 6.42
C ARG A 33 -10.74 18.60 5.08
N LEU A 34 -11.62 19.54 4.76
CA LEU A 34 -12.29 19.60 3.45
C LEU A 34 -11.32 19.88 2.30
N ARG A 35 -10.36 20.79 2.49
CA ARG A 35 -9.30 21.05 1.51
C ARG A 35 -8.42 19.82 1.31
N LEU A 36 -7.98 19.20 2.41
CA LEU A 36 -7.20 17.95 2.36
C LEU A 36 -7.96 16.83 1.67
N HIS A 37 -9.25 16.65 1.99
CA HIS A 37 -10.09 15.68 1.31
C HIS A 37 -10.13 15.92 -0.20
N SER A 38 -10.35 17.17 -0.64
CA SER A 38 -10.35 17.49 -2.06
C SER A 38 -9.01 17.20 -2.73
N TRP A 39 -7.90 17.40 -2.02
CA TRP A 39 -6.56 17.18 -2.55
C TRP A 39 -6.21 15.68 -2.64
N ILE A 40 -6.51 14.91 -1.61
CA ILE A 40 -6.24 13.46 -1.53
C ILE A 40 -7.20 12.68 -2.43
N SER A 41 -8.46 13.12 -2.55
CA SER A 41 -9.45 12.47 -3.44
C SER A 41 -9.17 12.69 -4.93
N TRP A 42 -8.14 13.46 -5.27
CA TRP A 42 -7.76 13.67 -6.66
C TRP A 42 -7.13 12.40 -7.24
N TYR A 43 -7.63 11.96 -8.39
CA TYR A 43 -7.12 10.77 -9.08
C TYR A 43 -5.61 10.80 -9.34
N GLY A 44 -5.04 11.99 -9.57
CA GLY A 44 -3.59 12.15 -9.74
C GLY A 44 -2.78 11.78 -8.50
N PHE A 45 -3.33 12.01 -7.30
CA PHE A 45 -2.68 11.64 -6.04
C PHE A 45 -2.53 10.12 -5.93
N ASP A 46 -3.63 9.37 -6.11
CA ASP A 46 -3.60 7.91 -6.06
C ASP A 46 -2.69 7.31 -7.16
N LEU A 47 -2.64 7.93 -8.35
CA LEU A 47 -1.75 7.50 -9.44
C LEU A 47 -0.26 7.68 -9.09
N ILE A 48 0.11 8.83 -8.50
CA ILE A 48 1.49 9.11 -8.08
C ILE A 48 1.94 8.11 -7.02
N ILE A 49 1.10 7.86 -6.02
CA ILE A 49 1.36 6.84 -4.99
C ILE A 49 1.52 5.46 -5.62
N GLY A 50 0.61 5.08 -6.52
CA GLY A 50 0.70 3.82 -7.25
C GLY A 50 2.01 3.67 -8.03
N CYS A 51 2.48 4.74 -8.67
CA CYS A 51 3.79 4.75 -9.33
C CYS A 51 4.92 4.52 -8.33
N PHE A 52 4.89 5.14 -7.15
CA PHE A 52 5.90 4.89 -6.11
C PHE A 52 5.92 3.44 -5.64
N ILE A 53 4.76 2.79 -5.49
CA ILE A 53 4.66 1.34 -5.18
C ILE A 53 5.34 0.49 -6.26
N VAL A 54 5.08 0.79 -7.53
CA VAL A 54 5.72 0.07 -8.64
C VAL A 54 7.24 0.28 -8.63
N PHE A 55 7.72 1.50 -8.42
CA PHE A 55 9.16 1.78 -8.34
C PHE A 55 9.83 1.11 -7.14
N ASN A 56 9.19 1.08 -5.97
CA ASN A 56 9.69 0.35 -4.80
C ASN A 56 9.81 -1.15 -5.11
N ALA A 57 8.77 -1.76 -5.70
CA ALA A 57 8.79 -3.17 -6.08
C ALA A 57 9.89 -3.51 -7.10
N LEU A 58 10.12 -2.62 -8.07
CA LEU A 58 11.24 -2.77 -9.01
C LEU A 58 12.60 -2.69 -8.31
N THR A 59 12.73 -1.81 -7.33
CA THR A 59 13.97 -1.64 -6.56
C THR A 59 14.30 -2.91 -5.76
N ILE A 60 13.33 -3.46 -5.04
CA ILE A 60 13.47 -4.74 -4.32
C ILE A 60 13.78 -5.89 -5.28
N GLY A 61 13.14 -5.91 -6.47
CA GLY A 61 13.41 -6.91 -7.49
C GLY A 61 14.88 -6.90 -7.94
N LEU A 62 15.45 -5.71 -8.17
CA LEU A 62 16.86 -5.54 -8.55
C LEU A 62 17.83 -5.94 -7.42
N GLU A 63 17.47 -5.64 -6.17
CA GLU A 63 18.25 -6.06 -5.00
C GLU A 63 18.26 -7.59 -4.83
N THR A 64 17.09 -8.21 -5.01
CA THR A 64 16.93 -9.67 -4.91
C THR A 64 17.73 -10.37 -6.01
N GLU A 65 17.69 -9.87 -7.25
CA GLU A 65 18.46 -10.44 -8.35
C GLU A 65 19.96 -10.41 -8.07
N ARG A 66 20.50 -9.28 -7.56
CA ARG A 66 21.92 -9.21 -7.17
C ARG A 66 22.26 -10.17 -6.04
N SER A 67 21.39 -10.26 -5.03
CA SER A 67 21.59 -11.14 -3.88
C SER A 67 21.64 -12.61 -4.28
N THR A 68 20.86 -13.02 -5.30
CA THR A 68 20.91 -14.40 -5.82
C THR A 68 22.16 -14.71 -6.64
N ARG A 69 22.91 -13.70 -7.09
CA ARG A 69 24.17 -13.87 -7.83
C ARG A 69 25.39 -13.96 -6.91
N LEU A 70 25.22 -13.83 -5.60
CA LEU A 70 26.30 -13.95 -4.63
C LEU A 70 26.88 -15.39 -4.64
N PRO A 71 28.21 -15.55 -4.72
CA PRO A 71 28.84 -16.86 -4.59
C PRO A 71 28.62 -17.47 -3.20
N PRO A 72 28.60 -18.80 -3.07
CA PRO A 72 28.47 -19.45 -1.77
C PRO A 72 29.67 -19.09 -0.88
N GLY A 73 29.38 -18.52 0.31
CA GLY A 73 30.39 -18.09 1.28
C GLY A 73 30.75 -16.60 1.22
N CYS A 74 30.08 -15.81 0.39
CA CYS A 74 30.18 -14.36 0.38
C CYS A 74 29.04 -13.70 1.17
N SER A 75 29.35 -12.60 1.86
CA SER A 75 28.36 -11.71 2.50
C SER A 75 27.83 -10.65 1.51
N GLU A 76 26.69 -10.03 1.83
CA GLU A 76 26.14 -8.86 1.12
C GLU A 76 27.11 -7.65 1.14
N THR A 77 27.98 -7.59 2.15
CA THR A 77 29.08 -6.61 2.25
C THR A 77 30.25 -6.90 1.30
N CYS A 78 30.14 -7.93 0.47
CA CYS A 78 31.22 -8.43 -0.38
C CYS A 78 32.45 -8.94 0.40
N ASP A 79 32.25 -9.36 1.66
CA ASP A 79 33.26 -10.10 2.41
C ASP A 79 33.32 -11.54 1.86
N CYS A 80 34.20 -11.74 0.88
CA CYS A 80 34.47 -13.03 0.24
C CYS A 80 35.90 -13.50 0.53
N PRO A 81 36.16 -14.82 0.57
CA PRO A 81 37.53 -15.33 0.54
C PRO A 81 38.23 -14.86 -0.75
N SER A 82 39.52 -14.52 -0.64
CA SER A 82 40.32 -13.72 -1.59
C SER A 82 40.45 -14.23 -3.04
N SER A 83 39.82 -15.36 -3.39
CA SER A 83 39.83 -15.93 -4.74
C SER A 83 38.58 -15.61 -5.59
N GLN A 84 37.57 -14.89 -5.07
CA GLN A 84 36.29 -14.65 -5.76
C GLN A 84 35.82 -13.18 -5.76
N MET A 85 36.74 -12.23 -5.57
CA MET A 85 36.42 -10.80 -5.40
C MET A 85 35.80 -10.15 -6.65
N ASP A 86 36.11 -10.63 -7.85
CA ASP A 86 35.72 -9.98 -9.11
C ASP A 86 34.22 -10.09 -9.46
N LEU A 87 33.43 -10.91 -8.73
CA LEU A 87 31.99 -11.10 -8.98
C LEU A 87 31.07 -10.35 -8.01
N CYS A 88 31.58 -9.70 -6.97
CA CYS A 88 30.73 -9.05 -5.99
C CYS A 88 30.45 -7.58 -6.35
N GLU A 89 29.27 -7.32 -6.91
CA GLU A 89 28.80 -5.96 -7.19
C GLU A 89 28.03 -5.44 -5.97
N GLN A 90 28.65 -4.51 -5.22
CA GLN A 90 28.02 -3.89 -4.06
C GLN A 90 26.75 -3.13 -4.48
N ALA A 91 25.66 -3.32 -3.73
CA ALA A 91 24.42 -2.58 -3.97
C ALA A 91 24.68 -1.06 -3.85
N PRO A 92 24.23 -0.26 -4.82
CA PRO A 92 24.51 1.16 -4.80
C PRO A 92 23.73 1.87 -3.68
N LEU A 93 24.40 2.81 -2.99
CA LEU A 93 23.88 3.53 -1.82
C LEU A 93 22.52 4.21 -2.02
N TRP A 94 22.19 4.61 -3.26
CA TRP A 94 20.93 5.27 -3.55
C TRP A 94 19.71 4.36 -3.33
N ILE A 95 19.87 3.03 -3.40
CA ILE A 95 18.78 2.08 -3.15
C ILE A 95 18.29 2.20 -1.70
N GLY A 96 19.22 2.21 -0.74
CA GLY A 96 18.86 2.38 0.66
C GLY A 96 18.18 3.72 0.92
N VAL A 97 18.61 4.80 0.26
CA VAL A 97 17.95 6.12 0.37
C VAL A 97 16.53 6.07 -0.20
N CYS A 98 16.32 5.36 -1.31
CA CYS A 98 15.00 5.15 -1.90
C CYS A 98 14.04 4.42 -0.96
N ASP A 99 14.50 3.38 -0.23
CA ASP A 99 13.66 2.65 0.73
C ASP A 99 13.14 3.55 1.85
N TYR A 100 14.00 4.40 2.43
CA TYR A 100 13.58 5.37 3.44
C TYR A 100 12.61 6.40 2.87
N LEU A 101 12.85 6.90 1.65
CA LEU A 101 11.96 7.84 1.00
C LEU A 101 10.58 7.23 0.74
N PHE A 102 10.51 6.01 0.21
CA PHE A 102 9.24 5.32 -0.02
C PHE A 102 8.49 5.06 1.28
N PHE A 103 9.19 4.64 2.34
CA PHE A 103 8.59 4.46 3.66
C PHE A 103 7.97 5.76 4.19
N ILE A 104 8.68 6.88 4.12
CA ILE A 104 8.17 8.20 4.55
C ILE A 104 6.94 8.60 3.73
N ILE A 105 6.95 8.38 2.42
CA ILE A 105 5.83 8.70 1.54
C ILE A 105 4.61 7.86 1.90
N TYR A 106 4.74 6.54 2.07
CA TYR A 106 3.62 5.67 2.45
C TYR A 106 3.08 5.99 3.85
N LEU A 107 3.96 6.28 4.81
CA LEU A 107 3.55 6.68 6.14
C LEU A 107 2.76 8.00 6.09
N ALA A 108 3.26 9.00 5.38
CA ALA A 108 2.59 10.28 5.23
C ALA A 108 1.22 10.14 4.55
N GLU A 109 1.13 9.35 3.49
CA GLU A 109 -0.11 9.06 2.78
C GLU A 109 -1.14 8.37 3.67
N LEU A 110 -0.73 7.32 4.40
CA LEU A 110 -1.59 6.59 5.33
C LEU A 110 -2.10 7.52 6.44
N LEU A 111 -1.22 8.35 7.02
CA LEU A 111 -1.60 9.33 8.04
C LEU A 111 -2.58 10.36 7.49
N LEU A 112 -2.38 10.83 6.26
CA LEU A 112 -3.31 11.74 5.59
C LEU A 112 -4.68 11.10 5.35
N ARG A 113 -4.74 9.82 4.93
CA ARG A 113 -6.02 9.08 4.79
C ARG A 113 -6.70 8.90 6.15
N ILE A 114 -5.98 8.51 7.19
CA ILE A 114 -6.52 8.36 8.55
C ILE A 114 -7.03 9.70 9.07
N TYR A 115 -6.28 10.78 8.88
CA TYR A 115 -6.69 12.12 9.30
C TYR A 115 -7.94 12.61 8.55
N THR A 116 -8.07 12.31 7.27
CA THR A 116 -9.18 12.77 6.43
C THR A 116 -10.46 11.97 6.69
N TYR A 117 -10.37 10.65 6.71
CA TYR A 117 -11.53 9.75 6.78
C TYR A 117 -11.79 9.18 8.16
N SER A 118 -10.94 9.50 9.14
CA SER A 118 -10.97 8.94 10.50
C SER A 118 -10.81 7.41 10.49
N PHE A 119 -11.02 6.76 11.65
CA PHE A 119 -10.89 5.30 11.80
C PHE A 119 -11.83 4.47 10.91
N GLY A 120 -12.84 5.08 10.26
CA GLY A 120 -13.71 4.38 9.31
C GLY A 120 -13.00 3.88 8.05
N VAL A 121 -11.81 4.41 7.74
CA VAL A 121 -11.05 4.07 6.53
C VAL A 121 -10.46 2.65 6.58
N PHE A 122 -10.25 2.09 7.78
CA PHE A 122 -9.80 0.71 7.97
C PHE A 122 -10.82 -0.36 7.55
N SER A 123 -12.06 0.03 7.19
CA SER A 123 -13.01 -0.93 6.62
C SER A 123 -12.61 -1.36 5.20
N SER A 124 -11.76 -0.59 4.50
CA SER A 124 -11.30 -0.92 3.15
C SER A 124 -10.16 -1.94 3.19
N HIS A 125 -10.24 -2.97 2.34
CA HIS A 125 -9.17 -3.97 2.20
C HIS A 125 -7.86 -3.34 1.69
N LEU A 126 -7.94 -2.31 0.85
CA LEU A 126 -6.76 -1.63 0.31
C LEU A 126 -5.99 -0.87 1.40
N VAL A 127 -6.70 -0.17 2.28
CA VAL A 127 -6.08 0.55 3.41
C VAL A 127 -5.43 -0.44 4.39
N LYS A 128 -6.04 -1.62 4.60
CA LYS A 128 -5.42 -2.66 5.43
C LYS A 128 -4.11 -3.17 4.83
N LEU A 129 -4.06 -3.29 3.50
CA LEU A 129 -2.84 -3.66 2.78
C LEU A 129 -1.77 -2.56 2.93
N GLU A 130 -2.14 -1.29 2.76
CA GLU A 130 -1.24 -0.15 2.99
C GLU A 130 -0.69 -0.13 4.42
N LEU A 131 -1.55 -0.29 5.43
CA LEU A 131 -1.15 -0.39 6.83
C LEU A 131 -0.19 -1.57 7.04
N PHE A 132 -0.49 -2.73 6.46
CA PHE A 132 0.37 -3.91 6.56
C PHE A 132 1.76 -3.65 5.96
N MET A 133 1.82 -3.04 4.78
CA MET A 133 3.09 -2.68 4.12
C MET A 133 3.91 -1.72 5.00
N VAL A 134 3.29 -0.65 5.53
CA VAL A 134 3.98 0.30 6.41
C VAL A 134 4.49 -0.38 7.68
N VAL A 135 3.72 -1.27 8.29
CA VAL A 135 4.14 -2.01 9.48
C VAL A 135 5.30 -2.96 9.18
N LEU A 136 5.25 -3.69 8.07
CA LEU A 136 6.33 -4.58 7.66
C LEU A 136 7.63 -3.82 7.40
N THR A 137 7.57 -2.74 6.61
CA THR A 137 8.75 -1.90 6.34
C THR A 137 9.29 -1.27 7.62
N GLY A 138 8.42 -0.80 8.51
CA GLY A 138 8.82 -0.28 9.82
C GLY A 138 9.51 -1.33 10.69
N ALA A 139 8.99 -2.57 10.71
CA ALA A 139 9.61 -3.68 11.43
C ALA A 139 10.98 -4.04 10.84
N ASP A 140 11.09 -4.12 9.51
CA ASP A 140 12.36 -4.38 8.82
C ASP A 140 13.42 -3.32 9.17
N LEU A 141 13.05 -2.04 9.14
CA LEU A 141 13.94 -0.94 9.55
C LEU A 141 14.40 -1.08 11.01
N VAL A 142 13.51 -1.47 11.93
CA VAL A 142 13.87 -1.70 13.33
C VAL A 142 14.84 -2.86 13.47
N VAL A 143 14.61 -3.96 12.74
CA VAL A 143 15.51 -5.13 12.75
C VAL A 143 16.90 -4.74 12.23
N ARG A 144 16.98 -3.99 11.13
CA ARG A 144 18.25 -3.49 10.56
C ARG A 144 19.02 -2.55 11.50
N GLN A 145 18.37 -1.92 12.46
CA GLN A 145 19.04 -1.06 13.47
C GLN A 145 19.53 -1.86 14.69
N LEU A 146 19.01 -3.07 14.89
CA LEU A 146 19.33 -3.92 16.05
C LEU A 146 20.36 -5.01 15.73
N GLY A 147 20.51 -5.39 14.46
CA GLY A 147 21.51 -6.34 13.96
C GLY A 147 22.74 -5.62 13.42
#